data_AF-A0A6P4CPV9-F1
#
_entry.id   AF-A0A6P4CPV9-F1
#
_cell.length_a   1.000
_cell.length_b   1.000
_cell.length_c   1.000
_cell.angle_alpha   90.00
_cell.angle_beta   90.00
_cell.angle_gamma   90.00
#
_symmetry.space_group_name_H-M   'P 1'
#
loop_
_entity.id
_entity.type
_entity.pdbx_description
1 polymer ?
#
loop_
_entity_poly.entity_id
_entity_poly.type
_entity_poly.pdbx_seq_one_letter_code
_entity_poly.pdbx_strand_id
1 'polypeptide(L)'
;MGHQACGTLELWNYPMWLRDLIPQNLDGSERPDHVDLPVLEIYRDRERNVARYNQFRRALLLIPISKWEDLTDDKEAIEVLEDVYGDDVEELDLLVGLMAEKKIKGFAISETAFVIFLLMASRYI
;
A
#
# COMPACT_ATOMS: atom_id res chain seq x y z
N MET A 1 -20.06 6.91 -14.99
CA MET A 1 -19.36 6.89 -13.69
C MET A 1 -19.21 8.26 -13.02
N GLY A 2 -19.49 9.41 -13.68
CA GLY A 2 -19.20 10.74 -13.12
C GLY A 2 -20.00 11.22 -11.89
N HIS A 3 -20.96 10.43 -11.39
CA HIS A 3 -21.78 10.76 -10.20
C HIS A 3 -21.50 9.87 -8.99
N GLN A 4 -20.49 8.99 -9.06
CA GLN A 4 -20.14 8.06 -8.00
C GLN A 4 -18.71 8.31 -7.54
N ALA A 5 -18.52 8.46 -6.22
CA ALA A 5 -17.19 8.53 -5.64
C ALA A 5 -16.50 7.16 -5.70
N CYS A 6 -15.18 7.15 -5.92
CA CYS A 6 -14.36 5.95 -5.75
C CYS A 6 -14.05 5.70 -4.27
N GLY A 7 -13.55 4.49 -3.97
CA GLY A 7 -13.04 4.17 -2.64
C GLY A 7 -11.77 4.96 -2.30
N THR A 8 -11.57 5.25 -1.01
CA THR A 8 -10.36 5.87 -0.49
C THR A 8 -9.22 4.86 -0.35
N LEU A 9 -7.97 5.31 -0.44
CA LEU A 9 -6.78 4.48 -0.24
C LEU A 9 -6.43 4.38 1.24
N GLU A 10 -7.22 3.62 1.99
CA GLU A 10 -7.08 3.42 3.44
C GLU A 10 -7.03 1.91 3.77
N LEU A 11 -6.59 1.59 4.99
CA LEU A 11 -6.77 0.23 5.52
C LEU A 11 -8.24 -0.19 5.50
N TRP A 12 -8.47 -1.51 5.48
CA TRP A 12 -9.80 -2.15 5.42
C TRP A 12 -10.73 -1.69 4.29
N ASN A 13 -10.18 -1.14 3.20
CA ASN A 13 -10.97 -0.74 2.03
C ASN A 13 -10.62 -1.50 0.75
N TYR A 14 -9.96 -2.66 0.88
CA TYR A 14 -9.69 -3.53 -0.26
C TYR A 14 -10.97 -4.30 -0.67
N PRO A 15 -11.43 -4.22 -1.92
CA PRO A 15 -12.67 -4.88 -2.34
C PRO A 15 -12.64 -6.40 -2.14
N MET A 16 -13.62 -6.94 -1.41
CA MET A 16 -13.66 -8.37 -1.07
C MET A 16 -13.73 -9.30 -2.28
N TRP A 17 -14.32 -8.86 -3.40
CA TRP A 17 -14.38 -9.66 -4.62
C TRP A 17 -13.01 -9.87 -5.29
N LEU A 18 -12.01 -9.05 -4.97
CA LEU A 18 -10.63 -9.23 -5.46
C LEU A 18 -9.86 -10.32 -4.70
N ARG A 19 -10.41 -10.84 -3.60
CA ARG A 19 -9.82 -11.96 -2.86
C ARG A 19 -10.05 -13.32 -3.52
N ASP A 20 -10.92 -13.36 -4.52
CA ASP A 20 -11.21 -14.53 -5.35
C ASP A 20 -11.38 -14.08 -6.81
N LEU A 21 -10.28 -13.55 -7.37
CA LEU A 21 -10.26 -12.98 -8.71
C LEU A 21 -9.87 -14.04 -9.75
N ILE A 22 -10.57 -14.05 -10.88
CA ILE A 22 -10.17 -14.78 -12.10
C ILE A 22 -9.16 -13.92 -12.88
N PRO A 23 -7.86 -14.26 -12.89
CA PRO A 23 -6.88 -13.47 -13.61
C PRO A 23 -6.87 -13.82 -15.10
N GLN A 24 -6.26 -12.96 -15.91
CA GLN A 24 -6.20 -13.12 -17.36
C GLN A 24 -4.78 -13.40 -17.85
N ASN A 25 -4.69 -14.09 -18.99
CA ASN A 25 -3.50 -14.21 -19.81
C ASN A 25 -3.26 -12.94 -20.63
N LEU A 26 -2.12 -12.88 -21.32
CA LEU A 26 -1.76 -11.74 -22.18
C LEU A 26 -2.74 -11.51 -23.34
N ASP A 27 -3.43 -12.56 -23.79
CA ASP A 27 -4.45 -12.50 -24.84
C ASP A 27 -5.87 -12.19 -24.31
N GLY A 28 -6.00 -11.96 -22.99
CA GLY A 28 -7.28 -11.69 -22.32
C GLY A 28 -8.08 -12.95 -21.96
N SER A 29 -7.59 -14.16 -22.27
CA SER A 29 -8.24 -15.40 -21.84
C SER A 29 -8.14 -15.60 -20.32
N GLU A 30 -9.18 -16.16 -19.72
CA GLU A 30 -9.21 -16.45 -18.29
C GLU A 30 -8.24 -17.58 -17.92
N ARG A 31 -7.61 -17.45 -16.75
CA ARG A 31 -6.81 -18.52 -16.15
C ARG A 31 -7.69 -19.35 -15.20
N PRO A 32 -7.46 -20.66 -15.12
CA PRO A 32 -8.23 -21.53 -14.22
C PRO A 32 -7.89 -21.31 -12.75
N ASP A 33 -6.67 -20.84 -12.44
CA ASP A 33 -6.21 -20.62 -11.07
C ASP A 33 -6.58 -19.21 -10.61
N HIS A 34 -7.55 -19.14 -9.70
CA HIS A 34 -7.97 -17.89 -9.05
C HIS A 34 -6.89 -17.37 -8.10
N VAL A 35 -6.93 -16.06 -7.81
CA VAL A 35 -5.96 -15.41 -6.93
C VAL A 35 -6.65 -14.54 -5.87
N ASP A 36 -6.10 -14.56 -4.65
CA ASP A 36 -6.34 -13.52 -3.64
C ASP A 36 -5.37 -12.37 -3.97
N LEU A 37 -5.89 -11.33 -4.66
CA LEU A 37 -5.06 -10.24 -5.16
C LEU A 37 -4.34 -9.44 -4.05
N PRO A 38 -4.98 -9.04 -2.93
CA PRO A 38 -4.27 -8.35 -1.86
C PRO A 38 -3.10 -9.16 -1.29
N VAL A 39 -3.27 -10.48 -1.13
CA VAL A 39 -2.17 -11.37 -0.70
C VAL A 39 -1.07 -11.41 -1.77
N LEU A 40 -1.45 -11.51 -3.04
CA LEU A 40 -0.51 -11.55 -4.15
C LEU A 40 0.31 -10.25 -4.24
N GLU A 41 -0.29 -9.07 -4.02
CA GLU A 41 0.42 -7.79 -4.08
C GLU A 41 1.51 -7.68 -3.01
N ILE A 42 1.20 -8.04 -1.75
CA ILE A 42 2.19 -8.10 -0.67
C ILE A 42 3.33 -9.07 -1.04
N TYR A 43 2.98 -10.25 -1.55
CA TYR A 43 3.97 -11.23 -1.99
C TYR A 43 4.86 -10.69 -3.12
N ARG A 44 4.29 -9.99 -4.10
CA ARG A 44 5.03 -9.48 -5.27
C ARG A 44 6.02 -8.38 -4.92
N ASP A 45 5.70 -7.49 -3.99
CA ASP A 45 6.64 -6.46 -3.54
C ASP A 45 7.87 -7.10 -2.90
N ARG A 46 7.65 -8.08 -2.02
CA ARG A 46 8.71 -8.86 -1.37
C ARG A 46 9.55 -9.64 -2.40
N GLU A 47 8.89 -10.38 -3.28
CA GLU A 47 9.54 -11.20 -4.33
C GLU A 47 10.44 -10.36 -5.24
N ARG A 48 10.01 -9.15 -5.57
CA ARG A 48 10.75 -8.23 -6.46
C ARG A 48 11.83 -7.44 -5.73
N ASN A 49 12.07 -7.72 -4.46
CA ASN A 49 13.03 -7.01 -3.60
C ASN A 49 12.76 -5.50 -3.53
N VAL A 50 11.49 -5.10 -3.60
CA VAL A 50 11.11 -3.73 -3.28
C VAL A 50 11.30 -3.54 -1.77
N ALA A 51 11.91 -2.43 -1.37
CA ALA A 51 12.12 -2.14 0.04
C ALA A 51 10.77 -2.06 0.79
N ARG A 52 10.74 -2.61 2.00
CA ARG A 52 9.62 -2.44 2.94
C ARG A 52 9.48 -0.98 3.37
N TYR A 53 8.34 -0.62 3.95
CA TYR A 53 7.90 0.77 4.09
C TYR A 53 8.96 1.71 4.68
N ASN A 54 9.55 1.34 5.82
CA ASN A 54 10.46 2.25 6.51
C ASN A 54 11.78 2.43 5.74
N GLN A 55 12.32 1.35 5.18
CA GLN A 55 13.51 1.41 4.33
C GLN A 55 13.24 2.15 3.01
N PHE A 56 12.03 2.02 2.46
CA PHE A 56 11.59 2.77 1.28
C PHE A 56 11.57 4.28 1.56
N ARG A 57 11.05 4.71 2.72
CA ARG A 57 11.12 6.11 3.16
C ARG A 57 12.56 6.62 3.25
N ARG A 58 13.46 5.84 3.86
CA ARG A 58 14.90 6.21 3.94
C ARG A 58 15.53 6.38 2.56
N ALA A 59 15.22 5.48 1.62
CA ALA A 59 15.73 5.58 0.25
C ALA A 59 15.25 6.84 -0.49
N LEU A 60 14.10 7.38 -0.10
CA LEU A 60 13.54 8.65 -0.60
C LEU A 60 13.94 9.87 0.23
N LEU A 61 14.85 9.72 1.20
CA LEU A 61 15.28 10.78 2.12
C LEU A 61 14.12 11.34 2.99
N LEU A 62 13.08 10.53 3.19
CA LEU A 62 12.00 10.83 4.13
C LEU A 62 12.36 10.37 5.53
N ILE A 63 11.82 11.05 6.54
CA ILE A 63 12.02 10.68 7.95
C ILE A 63 11.32 9.33 8.19
N PRO A 64 12.05 8.28 8.62
CA PRO A 64 11.44 6.98 8.94
C PRO A 64 10.56 7.09 10.19
N ILE A 65 9.59 6.20 10.32
CA ILE A 65 8.79 6.04 11.54
C ILE A 65 9.61 5.30 12.60
N SER A 66 9.36 5.60 13.87
CA SER A 66 10.00 4.94 15.02
C SER A 66 9.02 4.11 15.85
N LYS A 67 7.72 4.33 15.66
CA LYS A 67 6.58 3.69 16.32
C LYS A 67 5.33 3.82 15.46
N TRP A 68 4.29 3.06 15.75
CA TRP A 68 3.08 3.00 14.94
C TRP A 68 2.30 4.32 14.92
N GLU A 69 2.34 5.09 16.00
CA GLU A 69 1.68 6.41 16.08
C GLU A 69 2.35 7.48 15.21
N ASP A 70 3.56 7.23 14.70
CA ASP A 70 4.17 8.12 13.71
C ASP A 70 3.53 7.92 12.32
N LEU A 71 2.89 6.76 12.08
CA LEU A 71 2.27 6.40 10.80
C LEU A 71 0.81 6.86 10.70
N THR A 72 0.02 6.64 11.76
CA THR A 72 -1.43 6.91 11.79
C THR A 72 -1.90 7.28 13.20
N ASP A 73 -3.02 8.01 13.29
CA ASP A 73 -3.70 8.33 14.55
C ASP A 73 -4.83 7.32 14.88
N ASP A 74 -5.09 6.35 13.99
CA ASP A 74 -6.13 5.34 14.17
C ASP A 74 -5.67 4.23 15.12
N LYS A 75 -6.28 4.20 16.31
CA LYS A 75 -5.93 3.25 17.37
C LYS A 75 -6.24 1.80 17.00
N GLU A 76 -7.34 1.56 16.31
CA GLU A 76 -7.69 0.20 15.87
C GLU A 76 -6.67 -0.28 14.84
N ALA A 77 -6.17 0.62 13.99
CA ALA A 77 -5.14 0.29 13.02
C ALA A 77 -3.81 -0.02 13.70
N ILE A 78 -3.42 0.79 14.69
CA ILE A 78 -2.20 0.56 15.48
C ILE A 78 -2.26 -0.81 16.17
N GLU A 79 -3.37 -1.15 16.83
CA GLU A 79 -3.53 -2.45 17.51
C GLU A 79 -3.37 -3.63 16.53
N VAL A 80 -3.95 -3.54 15.32
CA VAL A 80 -3.80 -4.59 14.30
C VAL A 80 -2.38 -4.63 13.73
N LEU A 81 -1.73 -3.50 13.55
CA LEU A 81 -0.34 -3.45 13.09
C LEU A 81 0.60 -4.07 14.12
N GLU A 82 0.39 -3.79 15.41
CA GLU A 82 1.12 -4.42 16.53
C GLU A 82 0.88 -5.93 16.58
N ASP A 83 -0.35 -6.40 16.39
CA ASP A 83 -0.65 -7.84 16.38
C ASP A 83 0.05 -8.58 15.21
N VAL A 84 0.08 -7.96 14.03
CA VAL A 84 0.62 -8.60 12.81
C VAL A 84 2.14 -8.47 12.71
N TYR A 85 2.71 -7.32 13.03
CA TYR A 85 4.13 -7.01 12.83
C TYR A 85 4.93 -6.93 14.14
N GLY A 86 4.27 -7.00 15.31
CA GLY A 86 4.91 -6.80 16.61
C GLY A 86 5.33 -5.35 16.81
N ASP A 87 6.45 -5.15 17.52
CA ASP A 87 7.05 -3.82 17.72
C ASP A 87 8.04 -3.44 16.60
N ASP A 88 8.24 -4.30 15.59
CA ASP A 88 9.25 -4.09 14.54
C ASP A 88 8.67 -3.35 13.33
N VAL A 89 8.78 -2.02 13.35
CA VAL A 89 8.36 -1.15 12.25
C VAL A 89 9.13 -1.39 10.94
N GLU A 90 10.27 -2.08 10.95
CA GLU A 90 11.01 -2.44 9.75
C GLU A 90 10.35 -3.55 8.93
N GLU A 91 9.55 -4.38 9.59
CA GLU A 91 8.80 -5.45 8.93
C GLU A 91 7.51 -4.96 8.26
N LEU A 92 7.13 -3.70 8.43
CA LEU A 92 5.93 -3.14 7.80
C LEU A 92 6.02 -3.19 6.25
N ASP A 93 5.12 -3.93 5.62
CA ASP A 93 5.05 -4.01 4.17
C ASP A 93 4.74 -2.65 3.52
N LEU A 94 5.32 -2.40 2.35
CA LEU A 94 5.18 -1.14 1.65
C LEU A 94 3.70 -0.80 1.39
N LEU A 95 2.94 -1.71 0.77
CA LEU A 95 1.52 -1.48 0.48
C LEU A 95 0.72 -1.12 1.75
N VAL A 96 0.94 -1.83 2.86
CA VAL A 96 0.23 -1.58 4.13
C VAL A 96 0.57 -0.18 4.66
N GLY A 97 1.86 0.18 4.69
CA GLY A 97 2.27 1.50 5.12
C GLY A 97 1.72 2.62 4.23
N LEU A 98 1.68 2.44 2.90
CA LEU A 98 1.10 3.43 1.99
C LEU A 98 -0.41 3.66 2.22
N MET A 99 -1.16 2.62 2.58
CA MET A 99 -2.59 2.73 2.88
C MET A 99 -2.84 3.30 4.27
N ALA A 100 -2.01 2.95 5.26
CA ALA A 100 -2.14 3.38 6.65
C ALA A 100 -1.65 4.82 6.90
N GLU A 101 -0.70 5.32 6.10
CA GLU A 101 -0.08 6.62 6.30
C GLU A 101 -1.12 7.75 6.32
N LYS A 102 -1.08 8.56 7.39
CA LYS A 102 -1.91 9.74 7.55
C LYS A 102 -1.72 10.70 6.38
N LYS A 103 -2.82 10.98 5.67
CA LYS A 103 -2.78 11.78 4.44
C LYS A 103 -2.75 13.27 4.72
N ILE A 104 -2.03 14.00 3.87
CA ILE A 104 -2.05 15.46 3.83
C ILE A 104 -3.47 15.90 3.41
N LYS A 105 -3.98 16.97 4.03
CA LYS A 105 -5.32 17.50 3.70
C LYS A 105 -5.45 17.78 2.20
N GLY A 106 -6.42 17.11 1.56
CA GLY A 106 -6.71 17.25 0.13
C GLY A 106 -5.98 16.23 -0.76
N PHE A 107 -5.10 15.39 -0.21
CA PHE A 107 -4.45 14.32 -0.95
C PHE A 107 -5.24 13.02 -0.82
N ALA A 108 -5.30 12.27 -1.92
CA ALA A 108 -5.87 10.92 -1.96
C ALA A 108 -4.82 9.81 -1.78
N ILE A 109 -3.53 10.15 -1.89
CA ILE A 109 -2.38 9.25 -1.76
C ILE A 109 -1.50 9.68 -0.58
N SER A 110 -0.68 8.77 -0.08
CA SER A 110 0.33 9.05 0.94
C SER A 110 1.43 9.98 0.44
N GLU A 111 2.14 10.67 1.35
CA GLU A 111 3.31 11.48 1.02
C GLU A 111 4.41 10.59 0.44
N THR A 112 4.61 9.39 1.00
CA THR A 112 5.59 8.42 0.50
C THR A 112 5.36 8.07 -0.98
N ALA A 113 4.12 7.81 -1.40
CA ALA A 113 3.80 7.58 -2.81
C ALA A 113 3.96 8.85 -3.65
N PHE A 114 3.54 10.00 -3.11
CA PHE A 114 3.62 11.28 -3.82
C PHE A 114 5.05 11.65 -4.25
N VAL A 115 6.06 11.38 -3.44
CA VAL A 115 7.46 11.68 -3.79
C VAL A 115 7.91 10.89 -5.02
N ILE A 116 7.51 9.62 -5.14
CA ILE A 116 7.75 8.83 -6.36
C ILE A 116 7.03 9.45 -7.56
N PHE A 117 5.76 9.81 -7.40
CA PHE A 117 4.99 10.46 -8.46
C PHE A 117 5.63 11.75 -8.92
N LEU A 118 6.11 12.59 -8.01
CA LEU A 118 6.80 13.85 -8.33
C LEU A 118 8.00 13.59 -9.26
N LEU A 119 8.88 12.65 -8.90
CA LEU A 119 10.06 12.34 -9.70
C LEU A 119 9.69 11.72 -11.05
N MET A 120 8.81 10.73 -11.04
CA MET A 120 8.50 9.95 -12.24
C MET A 120 7.61 10.72 -13.20
N ALA A 121 6.59 11.45 -12.73
CA ALA A 121 5.73 12.25 -13.60
C ALA A 121 6.53 13.35 -14.31
N SER A 122 7.45 14.02 -13.62
CA SER A 122 8.34 15.00 -14.26
C SER A 122 9.28 14.40 -15.29
N ARG A 123 9.65 13.12 -15.16
CA ARG A 123 10.49 12.39 -16.13
C ARG A 123 9.72 12.00 -17.41
N TYR A 124 8.40 11.84 -17.32
CA TYR A 124 7.55 11.43 -18.44
C TYR A 124 6.96 12.62 -19.24
N ILE A 125 7.39 13.84 -18.94
CA ILE A 125 7.15 15.05 -19.74
C ILE A 125 8.36 15.29 -20.66
#